data_AF-A0A1G1ABG7-F1
#
_entry.id   AF-A0A1G1ABG7-F1
#
_cell.length_a   1.000
_cell.length_b   1.000
_cell.length_c   1.000
_cell.angle_alpha   90.00
_cell.angle_beta   90.00
_cell.angle_gamma   90.00
#
_symmetry.space_group_name_H-M   'P 1'
#
loop_
_entity.id
_entity.type
_entity.pdbx_description
1 polymer ?
#
loop_
_entity_poly.entity_id
_entity_poly.type
_entity_poly.pdbx_seq_one_letter_code
_entity_poly.pdbx_strand_id
1 'polypeptide(L)'
;MDKRQHRMICPGCRTESWVRREPQYEGFRKTGERLSCAACGHRFESEAEIPYAGRQAPRVFREEDKPRPLQVFQDSERGHTCRYCGHYVVNPFVQRCGLHFREVQATDTCDDFSPKPAEPETGGETKP
;
A
#
# COMPACT_ATOMS: atom_id res chain seq x y z
N MET A 1 0.34 0.23 -16.62
CA MET A 1 1.79 -0.07 -16.56
C MET A 1 2.02 -1.40 -17.24
N ASP A 2 2.61 -1.36 -18.44
CA ASP A 2 2.86 -2.56 -19.22
C ASP A 2 3.97 -3.39 -18.56
N LYS A 3 3.60 -4.60 -18.18
CA LYS A 3 4.25 -5.37 -17.13
C LYS A 3 5.24 -6.30 -17.83
N ARG A 4 6.33 -5.75 -18.38
CA ARG A 4 7.29 -6.46 -19.24
C ARG A 4 7.88 -7.68 -18.54
N GLN A 5 7.96 -8.79 -19.27
CA GLN A 5 8.61 -10.02 -18.81
C GLN A 5 10.09 -9.92 -19.15
N HIS A 6 10.97 -10.23 -18.19
CA HIS A 6 12.43 -10.19 -18.38
C HIS A 6 13.09 -11.54 -18.14
N ARG A 7 12.34 -12.51 -17.61
CA ARG A 7 12.80 -13.86 -17.32
C ARG A 7 12.69 -14.72 -18.56
N MET A 8 13.71 -15.53 -18.86
CA MET A 8 13.75 -16.40 -20.03
C MET A 8 14.51 -17.70 -19.75
N ILE A 9 14.31 -18.71 -20.61
CA ILE A 9 15.15 -19.92 -20.66
C ILE A 9 16.12 -19.80 -21.84
N CYS A 10 17.38 -19.47 -21.58
CA CYS A 10 18.32 -19.15 -22.65
C CYS A 10 18.68 -20.40 -23.49
N PRO A 11 18.62 -20.37 -24.84
CA PRO A 11 19.02 -21.51 -25.68
C PRO A 11 20.54 -21.78 -25.65
N GLY A 12 21.35 -20.76 -25.34
CA GLY A 12 22.81 -20.88 -25.27
C GLY A 12 23.33 -21.63 -24.04
N CYS A 13 22.89 -21.25 -22.85
CA CYS A 13 23.30 -21.91 -21.60
C CYS A 13 22.29 -22.92 -21.04
N ARG A 14 21.07 -22.97 -21.62
CA ARG A 14 19.97 -23.86 -21.23
C ARG A 14 19.52 -23.73 -19.77
N THR A 15 19.80 -22.60 -19.15
CA THR A 15 19.36 -22.28 -17.79
C THR A 15 18.38 -21.12 -17.80
N GLU A 16 17.64 -20.97 -16.70
CA GLU A 16 16.88 -19.76 -16.43
C GLU A 16 17.84 -18.57 -16.30
N SER A 17 17.48 -17.45 -16.93
CA SER A 17 18.27 -16.23 -16.95
C SER A 17 17.36 -15.02 -17.20
N TRP A 18 17.97 -13.85 -17.27
CA TRP A 18 17.31 -12.57 -17.52
C TRP A 18 17.80 -11.94 -18.82
N VAL A 19 16.91 -11.24 -19.52
CA VAL A 19 17.25 -10.46 -20.72
C VAL A 19 17.99 -9.18 -20.31
N ARG A 20 19.23 -9.04 -20.76
CA ARG A 20 20.02 -7.82 -20.64
C ARG A 20 19.86 -6.98 -21.91
N ARG A 21 19.51 -5.71 -21.74
CA ARG A 21 19.33 -4.73 -22.82
C ARG A 21 20.44 -3.71 -22.76
N GLU A 22 21.33 -3.72 -23.75
CA GLU A 22 22.40 -2.74 -23.85
C GLU A 22 22.05 -1.72 -24.92
N PRO A 23 21.94 -0.43 -24.57
CA PRO A 23 21.70 0.61 -25.57
C PRO A 23 22.90 0.70 -26.53
N GLN A 24 22.63 0.68 -27.83
CA GLN A 24 23.61 0.99 -28.87
C GLN A 24 23.50 2.47 -29.22
N TYR A 25 24.65 3.14 -29.33
CA TYR A 25 24.75 4.56 -29.65
C TYR A 25 25.63 4.76 -30.89
N GLU A 26 25.24 5.74 -31.71
CA GLU A 26 26.06 6.30 -32.77
C GLU A 26 26.29 7.78 -32.45
N GLY A 27 27.52 8.12 -32.05
CA GLY A 27 27.81 9.39 -31.40
C GLY A 27 27.02 9.56 -30.09
N PHE A 28 26.26 10.64 -29.98
CA PHE A 28 25.38 10.93 -28.84
C PHE A 28 23.93 10.46 -29.01
N ARG A 29 23.61 9.77 -30.12
CA ARG A 29 22.24 9.32 -30.42
C ARG A 29 22.11 7.82 -30.17
N LYS A 30 21.12 7.41 -29.37
CA LYS A 30 20.76 5.99 -29.21
C LYS A 30 20.14 5.48 -30.52
N THR A 31 20.75 4.49 -31.14
CA THR A 31 20.32 3.89 -32.42
C THR A 31 19.57 2.58 -32.24
N GLY A 32 19.71 1.91 -31.08
CA GLY A 32 18.97 0.68 -30.81
C GLY A 32 19.30 0.08 -29.45
N GLU A 33 18.94 -1.19 -29.28
CA GLU A 33 19.28 -2.01 -28.12
C GLU A 33 19.80 -3.36 -28.59
N ARG A 34 20.90 -3.82 -27.99
CA ARG A 34 21.37 -5.19 -28.11
C ARG A 34 20.71 -6.03 -27.00
N LEU A 35 20.08 -7.12 -27.38
CA LEU A 35 19.45 -8.07 -26.46
C LEU A 35 20.39 -9.25 -26.23
N SER A 36 20.63 -9.59 -24.97
CA SER A 36 21.54 -10.69 -24.62
C SER A 36 21.15 -11.41 -23.33
N CYS A 37 21.64 -12.64 -23.17
CA CYS A 37 21.55 -13.38 -21.92
C CYS A 37 22.47 -12.80 -20.85
N ALA A 38 21.90 -12.44 -19.69
CA ALA A 38 22.68 -11.90 -18.56
C ALA A 38 23.70 -12.91 -17.99
N ALA A 39 23.48 -14.21 -18.16
CA ALA A 39 24.36 -15.26 -17.64
C ALA A 39 25.50 -15.64 -18.60
N CYS A 40 25.19 -15.93 -19.87
CA CYS A 40 26.18 -16.46 -20.84
C CYS A 40 26.50 -15.52 -22.00
N GLY A 41 25.82 -14.38 -22.12
CA GLY A 41 26.07 -13.40 -23.19
C GLY A 41 25.53 -13.79 -24.57
N HIS A 42 24.79 -14.90 -24.70
CA HIS A 42 24.13 -15.27 -25.96
C HIS A 42 23.26 -14.11 -26.46
N ARG A 43 23.44 -13.73 -27.73
CA ARG A 43 22.79 -12.57 -28.35
C ARG A 43 21.51 -13.00 -29.06
N PHE A 44 20.50 -12.15 -28.99
CA PHE A 44 19.24 -12.31 -29.71
C PHE A 44 19.11 -11.19 -30.73
N GLU A 45 18.66 -11.51 -31.94
CA GLU A 45 18.51 -10.53 -33.02
C GLU A 45 17.30 -9.63 -32.80
N SER A 46 16.24 -10.18 -32.18
CA SER A 46 15.03 -9.44 -31.89
C SER A 46 14.37 -9.89 -30.58
N GLU A 47 13.44 -9.07 -30.08
CA GLU A 47 12.67 -9.41 -28.88
C GLU A 47 11.73 -10.60 -29.09
N ALA A 48 11.34 -10.88 -30.34
CA ALA A 48 10.45 -11.99 -30.69
C ALA A 48 11.11 -13.38 -30.57
N GLU A 49 12.45 -13.44 -30.68
CA GLU A 49 13.21 -14.69 -30.56
C GLU A 49 13.44 -15.11 -29.10
N ILE A 50 13.15 -14.22 -28.15
CA ILE A 50 13.44 -14.48 -26.74
C ILE A 50 12.42 -15.46 -26.17
N PRO A 51 12.84 -16.65 -25.70
CA PRO A 51 11.97 -17.62 -25.05
C PRO A 51 11.65 -17.19 -23.61
N TYR A 52 10.76 -16.20 -23.48
CA TYR A 52 10.33 -15.69 -22.17
C TYR A 52 9.68 -16.80 -21.34
N ALA A 53 10.11 -16.90 -20.10
CA ALA A 53 9.53 -17.82 -19.14
C ALA A 53 8.19 -17.24 -18.66
N GLY A 54 7.14 -18.07 -18.69
CA GLY A 54 5.80 -17.66 -18.27
C GLY A 54 5.78 -17.06 -16.86
N ARG A 55 4.83 -16.16 -16.61
CA ARG A 55 4.63 -15.58 -15.27
C ARG A 55 4.19 -16.66 -14.30
N GLN A 56 4.90 -16.77 -13.17
CA GLN A 56 4.44 -17.53 -12.02
C GLN A 56 4.26 -16.59 -10.83
N ALA A 57 3.04 -16.51 -10.31
CA ALA A 57 2.79 -15.77 -9.08
C ALA A 57 3.38 -16.57 -7.89
N PRO A 58 4.09 -15.90 -6.96
CA PRO A 58 4.55 -16.56 -5.74
C PRO A 58 3.35 -17.04 -4.91
N ARG A 59 3.44 -18.23 -4.33
CA ARG A 59 2.36 -18.86 -3.53
C ARG A 59 2.44 -18.57 -2.02
N VAL A 60 3.22 -17.56 -1.63
CA VAL A 60 3.69 -17.29 -0.24
C VAL A 60 3.04 -16.07 0.43
N PHE A 61 1.91 -15.61 -0.08
CA PHE A 61 1.13 -14.53 0.54
C PHE A 61 -0.35 -14.88 0.49
N ARG A 62 -0.74 -15.91 1.23
CA ARG A 62 -2.12 -16.38 1.32
C ARG A 62 -2.84 -15.65 2.45
N GLU A 63 -4.17 -15.78 2.49
CA GLU A 63 -4.94 -15.28 3.63
C GLU A 63 -4.52 -15.95 4.94
N GLU A 64 -4.07 -17.21 4.89
CA GLU A 64 -3.49 -17.89 6.05
C GLU A 64 -2.21 -17.22 6.59
N ASP A 65 -1.43 -16.54 5.73
CA ASP A 65 -0.20 -15.84 6.12
C ASP A 65 -0.50 -14.47 6.76
N LYS A 66 -1.76 -14.02 6.71
CA LYS A 66 -2.17 -12.74 7.25
C LYS A 66 -2.22 -12.84 8.78
N PRO A 67 -1.41 -12.06 9.52
CA PRO A 67 -1.48 -12.07 10.97
C PRO A 67 -2.88 -11.60 11.39
N ARG A 68 -3.39 -12.20 12.47
CA ARG A 68 -4.66 -11.75 13.06
C ARG A 68 -4.56 -10.26 13.41
N PRO A 69 -5.60 -9.46 13.13
CA PRO A 69 -5.58 -8.05 13.47
C PRO A 69 -5.40 -7.89 14.98
N LEU A 70 -4.38 -7.14 15.38
CA LEU A 70 -4.12 -6.85 16.77
C LEU A 70 -4.99 -5.66 17.19
N GLN A 71 -6.02 -5.91 18.00
CA GLN A 71 -6.75 -4.84 18.69
C GLN A 71 -6.00 -4.54 19.99
N VAL A 72 -5.19 -3.48 19.97
CA VAL A 72 -4.42 -3.01 21.14
C VAL A 72 -5.27 -2.13 22.05
N PHE A 73 -6.22 -1.40 21.49
CA PHE A 73 -7.02 -0.42 22.22
C PHE A 73 -8.43 -0.95 22.49
N GLN A 74 -8.93 -0.69 23.69
CA GLN A 74 -10.32 -0.97 24.06
C GLN A 74 -11.14 0.32 23.91
N ASP A 75 -12.41 0.23 23.51
CA ASP A 75 -13.26 1.43 23.42
C ASP A 75 -13.46 2.14 24.78
N SER A 76 -13.30 1.42 25.89
CA SER A 76 -13.28 1.97 27.24
C SER A 76 -12.10 2.91 27.51
N GLU A 77 -11.01 2.81 26.75
CA GLU A 77 -9.84 3.70 26.88
C GLU A 77 -10.10 5.11 26.34
N ARG A 78 -11.23 5.34 25.65
CA ARG A 78 -11.70 6.69 25.30
C ARG A 78 -11.84 7.58 26.54
N GLY A 79 -12.07 6.97 27.71
CA GLY A 79 -12.16 7.64 29.01
C GLY A 79 -13.33 8.62 29.10
N HIS A 80 -13.42 9.33 30.23
CA HIS A 80 -14.42 10.38 30.47
C HIS A 80 -13.97 11.73 29.90
N THR A 81 -13.40 11.73 28.67
CA THR A 81 -12.86 12.95 28.06
C THR A 81 -13.91 13.71 27.26
N CYS A 82 -13.81 15.04 27.26
CA CYS A 82 -14.77 15.92 26.60
C CYS A 82 -14.99 15.55 25.13
N ARG A 83 -13.96 15.10 24.40
CA ARG A 83 -14.09 14.68 22.98
C ARG A 83 -15.19 13.65 22.71
N TYR A 84 -15.47 12.77 23.68
CA TYR A 84 -16.46 11.69 23.57
C TYR A 84 -17.76 12.01 24.33
N CYS A 85 -17.84 13.17 24.98
CA CYS A 85 -19.05 13.62 25.68
C CYS A 85 -20.11 14.12 24.68
N GLY A 86 -21.38 13.78 24.90
CA GLY A 86 -22.53 14.24 24.12
C GLY A 86 -22.73 15.75 24.14
N HIS A 87 -22.20 16.43 25.16
CA HIS A 87 -22.25 17.88 25.30
C HIS A 87 -21.09 18.62 24.61
N TYR A 88 -20.18 17.90 23.94
CA TYR A 88 -19.03 18.50 23.29
C TYR A 88 -19.38 19.11 21.93
N VAL A 89 -19.25 20.43 21.84
CA VAL A 89 -19.54 21.18 20.62
C VAL A 89 -18.24 21.51 19.89
N VAL A 90 -18.10 20.94 18.70
CA VAL A 90 -16.98 21.26 17.80
C VAL A 90 -17.26 22.59 17.12
N ASN A 91 -16.46 23.60 17.43
CA ASN A 91 -16.45 24.87 16.71
C ASN A 91 -15.04 25.10 16.10
N PRO A 92 -14.95 25.68 14.90
CA PRO A 92 -13.68 25.90 14.19
C PRO A 92 -12.60 26.66 14.96
N PHE A 93 -12.98 27.51 15.92
CA PHE A 93 -12.05 28.37 16.65
C PHE A 93 -11.82 27.94 18.09
N VAL A 94 -12.88 27.56 18.80
CA VAL A 94 -12.82 27.17 20.22
C VAL A 94 -13.70 25.97 20.47
N GLN A 95 -13.20 24.99 21.22
CA GLN A 95 -13.99 23.84 21.63
C GLN A 95 -14.75 24.21 22.91
N ARG A 96 -16.05 23.89 22.98
CA ARG A 96 -16.91 24.31 24.10
C ARG A 96 -17.75 23.17 24.65
N CYS A 97 -18.00 23.22 25.95
CA CYS A 97 -18.99 22.38 26.60
C CYS A 97 -20.37 23.04 26.48
N GLY A 98 -21.33 22.35 25.87
CA GLY A 98 -22.72 22.79 25.75
C GLY A 98 -23.53 22.67 27.04
N LEU A 99 -23.03 21.96 28.05
CA LEU A 99 -23.67 21.83 29.36
C LEU A 99 -23.26 22.97 30.31
N HIS A 100 -21.96 23.24 30.45
CA HIS A 100 -21.42 24.25 31.37
C HIS A 100 -21.10 25.60 30.70
N PHE A 101 -21.29 25.71 29.39
CA PHE A 101 -21.06 26.93 28.59
C PHE A 101 -19.65 27.54 28.69
N ARG A 102 -18.63 26.71 28.94
CA ARG A 102 -17.22 27.11 29.02
C ARG A 102 -16.39 26.53 27.88
N GLU A 103 -15.22 27.13 27.65
CA GLU A 103 -14.19 26.57 26.78
C GLU A 103 -13.57 25.32 27.44
N VAL A 104 -13.33 24.28 26.65
CA VAL A 104 -12.75 22.99 27.08
C VAL A 104 -11.78 22.48 26.02
N GLN A 105 -10.88 21.57 26.38
CA GLN A 105 -10.04 20.82 25.44
C GLN A 105 -10.61 19.41 25.22
N ALA A 106 -10.23 18.78 24.10
CA ALA A 106 -10.69 17.44 23.74
C ALA A 106 -10.37 16.38 24.81
N THR A 107 -9.23 16.53 25.49
CA THR A 107 -8.71 15.61 26.49
C THR A 107 -9.14 15.94 27.93
N ASP A 108 -9.86 17.05 28.15
CA ASP A 108 -10.31 17.41 29.50
C ASP A 108 -11.28 16.35 30.03
N THR A 109 -11.14 15.99 31.31
CA THR A 109 -12.05 15.06 31.99
C THR A 109 -13.17 15.81 32.72
N CYS A 110 -14.35 15.21 32.81
CA CYS A 110 -15.52 15.84 33.43
C CYS A 110 -16.32 14.83 34.27
N ASP A 111 -16.78 15.26 35.45
CA ASP A 111 -17.63 14.44 36.33
C ASP A 111 -19.04 14.27 35.77
N ASP A 112 -19.56 15.27 35.05
CA ASP A 112 -20.85 15.24 34.34
C ASP A 112 -20.74 14.60 32.93
N PHE A 113 -19.77 13.69 32.74
CA PHE A 113 -19.56 13.05 31.45
C PHE A 113 -20.77 12.19 31.05
N SER A 114 -21.29 12.44 29.84
CA SER A 114 -22.34 11.64 29.22
C SER A 114 -21.88 11.22 27.83
N PRO A 115 -21.78 9.93 27.49
CA PRO A 115 -21.23 9.48 26.22
C PRO A 115 -22.10 9.91 25.03
N LYS A 116 -21.46 10.19 23.89
CA LYS A 116 -22.18 10.42 22.62
C LYS A 116 -23.03 9.19 22.25
N PRO A 117 -24.25 9.38 21.72
CA PRO A 117 -25.02 8.27 21.17
C PRO A 117 -24.22 7.63 20.04
N ALA A 118 -24.26 6.30 19.95
CA ALA A 118 -23.61 5.57 18.87
C ALA A 118 -24.20 6.03 17.53
N GLU A 119 -23.35 6.47 16.61
CA GLU A 119 -23.76 6.69 15.23
C GLU A 119 -24.11 5.33 14.61
N PRO A 120 -25.21 5.21 13.85
CA PRO A 120 -25.52 3.98 13.14
C PRO A 120 -24.39 3.67 12.15
N GLU A 121 -23.86 2.45 12.21
CA GLU A 121 -22.74 2.00 11.40
C GLU A 121 -23.10 2.06 9.90
N THR A 122 -22.70 3.14 9.22
CA THR A 122 -22.70 3.17 7.76
C THR A 122 -21.55 2.29 7.28
N GLY A 123 -21.94 1.14 6.73
CA GLY A 123 -21.05 0.10 6.23
C GLY A 123 -19.91 0.64 5.37
N GLY A 124 -18.72 0.09 5.61
CA GLY A 124 -17.47 0.47 4.95
C GLY A 124 -17.62 0.55 3.44
N GLU A 125 -17.43 1.77 2.93
CA GLU A 125 -17.25 2.04 1.51
C GLU A 125 -15.99 1.30 1.05
N THR A 126 -16.19 0.22 0.30
CA THR A 126 -15.10 -0.49 -0.38
C THR A 126 -14.65 0.41 -1.51
N LYS A 127 -13.58 1.18 -1.28
CA LYS A 127 -13.01 2.07 -2.29
C LYS A 127 -12.35 1.23 -3.41
N PRO A 128 -12.65 1.51 -4.70
CA PRO A 128 -12.16 0.75 -5.85
C PRO A 128 -10.65 0.88 -6.09
#